data_AF-A0A7C4JBG8-F1
#
_entry.id   AF-A0A7C4JBG8-F1
#
_cell.length_a   1.000
_cell.length_b   1.000
_cell.length_c   1.000
_cell.angle_alpha   90.00
_cell.angle_beta   90.00
_cell.angle_gamma   90.00
#
_symmetry.space_group_name_H-M   'P 1'
#
loop_
_entity.id
_entity.type
_entity.pdbx_description
1 polymer ?
#
loop_
_entity_poly.entity_id
_entity_poly.type
_entity_poly.pdbx_seq_one_letter_code
_entity_poly.pdbx_strand_id
1 'polypeptide(L)'
;MVSTILKTISRGVVGAVTGLIYFFLYVAALPSVFQRIAGLPVGIELPMDFLTILTVFIALGIAENVAPTISSAVFRVLSKLVGASYLYFALNGGIVSANIANFIVTLDVSLLIYIILAGSIIIGVLDAATYACRSSLKE
;
A
#
# COMPACT_ATOMS: atom_id res chain seq x y z
N MET A 1 -25.42 -12.95 20.29
CA MET A 1 -24.01 -12.80 20.74
C MET A 1 -23.06 -13.61 19.88
N VAL A 2 -23.28 -14.93 19.70
CA VAL A 2 -22.46 -15.80 18.84
C VAL A 2 -22.39 -15.33 17.38
N SER A 3 -23.50 -14.88 16.78
CA SER A 3 -23.48 -14.39 15.38
C SER A 3 -22.69 -13.09 15.20
N THR A 4 -22.63 -12.23 16.21
CA THR A 4 -21.84 -10.99 16.19
C THR A 4 -20.35 -11.30 16.24
N ILE A 5 -19.94 -12.24 17.09
CA ILE A 5 -18.55 -12.68 17.22
C ILE A 5 -18.06 -13.32 15.91
N LEU A 6 -18.84 -14.24 15.33
CA LEU A 6 -18.52 -14.86 14.04
C LEU A 6 -18.40 -13.83 12.91
N LYS A 7 -19.24 -12.79 12.90
CA LYS A 7 -19.18 -11.70 11.92
C LYS A 7 -17.93 -10.83 12.08
N THR A 8 -17.47 -10.60 13.31
CA THR A 8 -16.22 -9.89 13.57
C THR A 8 -15.01 -10.71 13.17
N ILE A 9 -15.02 -12.01 13.48
CA ILE A 9 -13.93 -12.93 13.07
C ILE A 9 -13.85 -13.01 11.55
N SER A 10 -14.97 -13.18 10.84
CA SER A 10 -14.95 -13.24 9.39
C SER A 10 -14.45 -11.94 8.75
N ARG A 11 -14.84 -10.79 9.29
CA ARG A 11 -14.28 -9.48 8.89
C ARG A 11 -12.79 -9.36 9.16
N GLY A 12 -12.31 -9.89 10.29
CA GLY A 12 -10.89 -9.95 10.61
C GLY A 12 -10.11 -10.79 9.60
N VAL A 13 -10.62 -11.97 9.23
CA VAL A 13 -9.99 -12.83 8.22
C VAL A 13 -9.97 -12.14 6.85
N VAL A 14 -11.08 -11.55 6.42
CA VAL A 14 -11.14 -10.76 5.18
C VAL A 14 -10.11 -9.64 5.22
N GLY A 15 -10.01 -8.92 6.33
CA GLY A 15 -9.03 -7.87 6.52
C GLY A 15 -7.58 -8.34 6.46
N ALA A 16 -7.25 -9.48 7.06
CA ALA A 16 -5.92 -10.06 6.97
C ALA A 16 -5.55 -10.42 5.52
N VAL A 17 -6.51 -10.97 4.76
CA VAL A 17 -6.32 -11.26 3.32
C VAL A 17 -6.13 -9.96 2.53
N THR A 18 -6.93 -8.92 2.80
CA THR A 18 -6.75 -7.60 2.20
C THR A 18 -5.37 -7.02 2.47
N GLY A 19 -4.88 -7.12 3.72
CA GLY A 19 -3.54 -6.70 4.10
C GLY A 19 -2.45 -7.46 3.34
N LEU A 20 -2.58 -8.78 3.22
CA LEU A 20 -1.68 -9.62 2.43
C LEU A 20 -1.64 -9.23 0.95
N ILE A 21 -2.80 -8.90 0.36
CA ILE A 21 -2.87 -8.43 -1.03
C ILE A 21 -2.12 -7.11 -1.18
N TYR A 22 -2.35 -6.15 -0.28
CA TYR A 22 -1.62 -4.88 -0.32
C TYR A 22 -0.12 -5.08 -0.15
N PHE A 23 0.28 -5.90 0.80
CA PHE A 23 1.68 -6.28 0.98
C PHE A 23 2.29 -6.79 -0.33
N PHE A 24 1.65 -7.78 -0.97
CA PHE A 24 2.17 -8.34 -2.22
C PHE A 24 2.24 -7.31 -3.35
N LEU A 25 1.23 -6.44 -3.47
CA LEU A 25 1.20 -5.39 -4.48
C LEU A 25 2.34 -4.39 -4.30
N TYR A 26 2.57 -3.89 -3.10
CA TYR A 26 3.57 -2.84 -2.84
C TYR A 26 4.99 -3.37 -2.69
N VAL A 27 5.17 -4.60 -2.18
CA VAL A 27 6.49 -5.18 -1.88
C VAL A 27 7.04 -6.02 -3.02
N ALA A 28 6.18 -6.71 -3.79
CA ALA A 28 6.63 -7.60 -4.84
C ALA A 28 6.22 -7.12 -6.24
N ALA A 29 4.92 -6.89 -6.47
CA ALA A 29 4.42 -6.65 -7.81
C ALA A 29 4.88 -5.29 -8.37
N LEU A 30 4.66 -4.19 -7.65
CA LEU A 30 5.01 -2.85 -8.13
C LEU A 30 6.52 -2.70 -8.39
N PRO A 31 7.43 -3.06 -7.47
CA PRO A 31 8.87 -3.01 -7.76
C PRO A 31 9.27 -3.81 -8.99
N SER A 32 8.67 -4.98 -9.24
CA SER A 32 8.96 -5.78 -10.44
C SER A 32 8.51 -5.09 -11.74
N VAL A 33 7.41 -4.34 -11.71
CA VAL A 33 6.96 -3.52 -12.83
C VAL A 33 7.95 -2.39 -13.09
N PHE A 34 8.44 -1.73 -12.04
CA PHE A 34 9.49 -0.71 -12.16
C PHE A 34 10.80 -1.27 -12.72
N GLN A 35 11.24 -2.45 -12.28
CA GLN A 35 12.41 -3.13 -12.85
C GLN A 35 12.27 -3.34 -14.36
N ARG A 36 11.10 -3.80 -14.81
CA ARG A 36 10.84 -4.03 -16.24
C ARG A 36 10.79 -2.74 -17.05
N ILE A 37 10.18 -1.69 -16.52
CA ILE A 37 10.08 -0.39 -17.21
C ILE A 37 11.44 0.31 -17.26
N ALA A 38 12.17 0.31 -16.15
CA ALA A 38 13.49 0.95 -16.05
C ALA A 38 14.57 0.18 -16.82
N GLY A 39 14.36 -1.12 -17.08
CA GLY A 39 15.38 -1.99 -17.69
C GLY A 39 16.59 -2.22 -16.78
N LEU A 40 16.48 -1.91 -15.49
CA LEU A 40 17.56 -1.97 -14.51
C LEU A 40 17.18 -2.90 -13.35
N PRO A 41 18.13 -3.67 -12.80
CA PRO A 41 17.91 -4.41 -11.56
C PRO A 41 17.74 -3.40 -10.42
N VAL A 42 16.50 -3.12 -10.05
CA VAL A 42 16.16 -2.33 -8.87
C VAL A 42 16.53 -3.18 -7.65
N GLY A 43 17.61 -2.82 -6.96
CA GLY A 43 17.87 -3.31 -5.62
C GLY A 43 16.78 -2.79 -4.70
N ILE A 44 15.90 -3.67 -4.23
CA ILE A 44 14.89 -3.32 -3.24
C ILE A 44 15.58 -3.35 -1.88
N GLU A 45 15.98 -2.19 -1.39
CA GLU A 45 16.40 -2.06 -0.01
C GLU A 45 15.15 -1.91 0.86
N LEU A 46 14.90 -2.93 1.68
CA LEU A 46 13.80 -2.91 2.63
C LEU A 46 14.20 -2.00 3.81
N PRO A 47 13.54 -0.85 4.03
CA PRO A 47 13.88 0.04 5.15
C PRO A 47 13.54 -0.57 6.52
N MET A 48 12.76 -1.64 6.54
CA MET A 48 12.35 -2.39 7.73
C MET A 48 12.37 -3.88 7.43
N ASP A 49 12.50 -4.71 8.47
CA ASP A 49 12.40 -6.15 8.33
C ASP A 49 11.08 -6.56 7.67
N PHE A 50 11.17 -7.54 6.76
CA PHE A 50 10.04 -8.09 6.00
C PHE A 50 8.84 -8.43 6.91
N LEU A 51 9.11 -9.02 8.08
CA LEU A 51 8.08 -9.43 9.04
C LEU A 51 7.32 -8.22 9.62
N THR A 52 8.03 -7.12 9.87
CA THR A 52 7.44 -5.87 10.40
C THR A 52 6.51 -5.26 9.38
N ILE A 53 6.94 -5.16 8.12
CA ILE A 53 6.13 -4.62 7.02
C ILE A 53 4.87 -5.48 6.83
N LEU A 54 5.04 -6.80 6.78
CA LEU A 54 3.92 -7.74 6.67
C LEU A 54 2.90 -7.55 7.79
N THR A 55 3.38 -7.41 9.03
CA THR A 55 2.53 -7.19 10.21
C THR A 55 1.75 -5.88 10.11
N VAL A 56 2.39 -4.79 9.67
CA VAL A 56 1.74 -3.49 9.48
C VAL A 56 0.61 -3.58 8.45
N PHE A 57 0.87 -4.21 7.29
CA PHE A 57 -0.16 -4.36 6.26
C PHE A 57 -1.34 -5.22 6.72
N ILE A 58 -1.06 -6.33 7.41
CA ILE A 58 -2.12 -7.18 7.99
C ILE A 58 -2.93 -6.41 9.03
N ALA A 59 -2.27 -5.68 9.93
CA ALA A 59 -2.94 -4.88 10.95
C ALA A 59 -3.84 -3.79 10.33
N LEU A 60 -3.37 -3.09 9.28
CA LEU A 60 -4.15 -2.10 8.57
C LEU A 60 -5.34 -2.73 7.83
N GLY A 61 -5.16 -3.89 7.20
CA GLY A 61 -6.25 -4.60 6.53
C GLY A 61 -7.32 -5.10 7.50
N ILE A 62 -6.93 -5.62 8.67
CA ILE A 62 -7.85 -5.99 9.74
C ILE A 62 -8.58 -4.74 10.26
N ALA A 63 -7.85 -3.65 10.54
CA ALA A 63 -8.44 -2.41 11.01
C ALA A 63 -9.45 -1.83 10.01
N GLU A 64 -9.15 -1.89 8.71
CA GLU A 64 -10.08 -1.47 7.65
C GLU A 64 -11.41 -2.24 7.70
N ASN A 65 -11.38 -3.54 7.95
CA ASN A 65 -12.58 -4.39 7.85
C ASN A 65 -13.33 -4.55 9.18
N VAL A 66 -12.65 -4.35 10.31
CA VAL A 66 -13.24 -4.47 11.65
C VAL A 66 -13.77 -3.13 12.16
N ALA A 67 -13.15 -2.01 11.77
CA ALA A 67 -13.52 -0.71 12.29
C ALA A 67 -14.91 -0.23 11.80
N PRO A 68 -15.55 0.69 12.55
CA PRO A 68 -16.77 1.37 12.09
C PRO A 68 -16.54 2.07 10.75
N THR A 69 -17.61 2.29 9.98
CA THR A 69 -17.58 2.77 8.58
C THR A 69 -16.70 4.00 8.34
N ILE A 70 -16.75 4.99 9.24
CA ILE A 70 -15.94 6.22 9.11
C ILE A 70 -14.46 5.93 9.36
N SER A 71 -14.14 5.10 10.36
CA SER A 71 -12.77 4.71 10.68
C SER A 71 -12.17 3.75 9.64
N SER A 72 -13.00 2.91 9.02
CA SER A 72 -12.60 2.02 7.91
C SER A 72 -12.03 2.81 6.73
N ALA A 73 -12.66 3.93 6.37
CA ALA A 73 -12.17 4.82 5.32
C ALA A 73 -10.77 5.38 5.67
N VAL A 74 -10.54 5.79 6.91
CA VAL A 74 -9.23 6.28 7.37
C VAL A 74 -8.17 5.18 7.25
N PHE A 75 -8.46 3.95 7.68
CA PHE A 75 -7.52 2.83 7.55
C PHE A 75 -7.23 2.46 6.09
N ARG A 76 -8.21 2.62 5.18
CA ARG A 76 -8.00 2.44 3.74
C ARG A 76 -7.07 3.50 3.14
N VAL A 77 -7.16 4.77 3.60
CA VAL A 77 -6.20 5.80 3.17
C VAL A 77 -4.82 5.51 3.74
N LEU A 78 -4.75 5.11 5.01
CA LEU A 78 -3.49 4.77 5.67
C LEU A 78 -2.80 3.58 5.00
N SER A 79 -3.52 2.52 4.60
CA SER A 79 -2.92 1.37 3.91
C SER A 79 -2.30 1.75 2.57
N LYS A 80 -2.96 2.62 1.80
CA LYS A 80 -2.43 3.17 0.54
C LYS A 80 -1.22 4.08 0.78
N LEU A 81 -1.30 4.98 1.77
CA LEU A 81 -0.21 5.89 2.13
C LEU A 81 1.03 5.13 2.60
N VAL A 82 0.87 4.15 3.49
CA VAL A 82 1.95 3.31 4.00
C VAL A 82 2.59 2.53 2.86
N GLY A 83 1.78 1.91 1.98
CA GLY A 83 2.32 1.17 0.85
C GLY A 83 3.04 2.03 -0.17
N ALA A 84 2.53 3.22 -0.48
CA ALA A 84 3.18 4.13 -1.40
C ALA A 84 4.46 4.76 -0.80
N SER A 85 4.47 5.06 0.50
CA SER A 85 5.66 5.52 1.22
C SER A 85 6.74 4.44 1.21
N TYR A 86 6.33 3.19 1.48
CA TYR A 86 7.23 2.05 1.41
C TYR A 86 7.81 1.89 0.01
N LEU A 87 7.00 2.00 -1.05
CA LEU A 87 7.47 1.94 -2.43
C LEU A 87 8.49 3.05 -2.74
N TYR A 88 8.28 4.26 -2.22
CA TYR A 88 9.22 5.37 -2.36
C TYR A 88 10.58 5.07 -1.71
N PHE A 89 10.59 4.53 -0.48
CA PHE A 89 11.82 4.12 0.19
C PHE A 89 12.51 2.94 -0.51
N ALA A 90 11.73 1.92 -0.90
CA ALA A 90 12.21 0.74 -1.61
C ALA A 90 12.87 1.09 -2.96
N LEU A 91 12.45 2.19 -3.58
CA LEU A 91 13.02 2.73 -4.82
C LEU A 91 14.05 3.85 -4.57
N ASN A 92 14.60 3.93 -3.35
CA ASN A 92 15.61 4.91 -2.95
C ASN A 92 15.26 6.36 -3.33
N GLY A 93 14.03 6.78 -3.02
CA GLY A 93 13.51 8.11 -3.35
C GLY A 93 13.23 8.32 -4.84
N GLY A 94 13.24 7.25 -5.63
CA GLY A 94 13.05 7.27 -7.09
C GLY A 94 14.33 7.27 -7.90
N ILE A 95 15.48 7.01 -7.28
CA ILE A 95 16.74 6.86 -7.99
C ILE A 95 17.03 5.38 -8.15
N VAL A 96 16.92 4.88 -9.39
CA VAL A 96 17.31 3.52 -9.73
C VAL A 96 18.72 3.56 -10.31
N SER A 97 19.69 2.99 -9.59
CA SER A 97 21.08 2.89 -10.04
C SER A 97 21.43 1.45 -10.39
N ALA A 98 22.07 1.24 -11.53
CA ALA A 98 22.64 -0.05 -11.90
C ALA A 98 24.09 0.09 -12.35
N ASN A 99 24.90 -0.91 -12.05
CA ASN A 99 26.25 -1.02 -12.58
C ASN A 99 26.22 -1.92 -13.83
N ILE A 100 26.38 -1.30 -15.00
CA ILE A 100 26.45 -2.00 -16.28
C ILE A 100 27.87 -1.82 -16.81
N ALA A 101 28.63 -2.91 -16.89
CA ALA A 101 30.00 -2.92 -17.44
C ALA A 101 30.95 -1.88 -16.78
N ASN A 102 30.90 -1.74 -15.46
CA ASN A 102 31.66 -0.75 -14.67
C ASN A 102 31.24 0.72 -14.86
N PHE A 103 30.12 0.99 -15.53
CA PHE A 103 29.48 2.30 -15.58
C PHE A 103 28.24 2.31 -14.68
N ILE A 104 28.14 3.32 -13.81
CA ILE A 104 26.94 3.56 -13.00
C ILE A 104 25.94 4.31 -13.87
N VAL A 105 24.83 3.65 -14.21
CA VAL A 105 23.69 4.26 -14.89
C VAL A 105 22.63 4.56 -13.85
N THR A 106 22.25 5.83 -13.73
CA THR A 106 21.18 6.29 -12.84
C THR A 106 19.97 6.73 -13.65
N LEU A 107 18.81 6.17 -13.33
CA LEU A 107 17.53 6.60 -13.87
C LEU A 107 16.70 7.22 -12.74
N ASP A 108 16.26 8.46 -12.97
CA ASP A 108 15.32 9.13 -12.07
C ASP A 108 13.87 8.78 -12.46
N VAL A 109 13.24 7.96 -11.62
CA VAL A 109 11.82 7.59 -11.70
C VAL A 109 10.99 8.28 -10.61
N SER A 110 11.55 9.26 -9.90
CA SER A 110 10.88 9.98 -8.80
C SER A 110 9.55 10.57 -9.25
N LEU A 111 9.50 11.20 -10.43
CA LEU A 111 8.28 11.76 -11.00
C LEU A 111 7.17 10.70 -11.14
N LEU A 112 7.52 9.50 -11.60
CA LEU A 112 6.56 8.41 -11.80
C LEU A 112 6.04 7.87 -10.45
N ILE A 113 6.93 7.80 -9.44
CA ILE A 113 6.54 7.45 -8.06
C ILE A 113 5.67 8.53 -7.44
N TYR A 114 5.96 9.82 -7.65
CA TYR A 114 5.14 10.93 -7.17
C TYR A 114 3.74 10.91 -7.79
N ILE A 115 3.61 10.58 -9.08
CA ILE A 115 2.30 10.42 -9.72
C ILE A 115 1.51 9.27 -9.08
N ILE A 116 2.16 8.14 -8.77
CA ILE A 116 1.52 6.99 -8.11
C ILE A 116 1.15 7.32 -6.66
N LEU A 117 2.01 8.02 -5.93
CA LEU A 117 1.74 8.51 -4.57
C LEU A 117 0.55 9.46 -4.56
N ALA A 118 0.57 10.50 -5.40
CA ALA A 118 -0.50 11.47 -5.51
C ALA A 118 -1.80 10.80 -5.95
N GLY A 119 -1.76 9.91 -6.94
CA GLY A 119 -2.90 9.12 -7.38
C GLY A 119 -3.47 8.25 -6.26
N SER A 120 -2.62 7.55 -5.51
CA SER A 120 -3.02 6.72 -4.37
C SER A 120 -3.70 7.53 -3.27
N ILE A 121 -3.19 8.74 -2.99
CA ILE A 121 -3.78 9.67 -2.02
C ILE A 121 -5.14 10.17 -2.53
N ILE A 122 -5.20 10.66 -3.76
CA ILE A 122 -6.44 11.19 -4.36
C ILE A 122 -7.53 10.12 -4.36
N ILE A 123 -7.22 8.90 -4.81
CA ILE A 123 -8.17 7.78 -4.81
C ILE A 123 -8.54 7.41 -3.37
N GLY A 124 -7.59 7.41 -2.43
CA GLY A 124 -7.88 7.20 -1.01
C GLY A 124 -8.88 8.22 -0.46
N VAL A 125 -8.66 9.50 -0.72
CA VAL A 125 -9.53 10.60 -0.26
C VAL A 125 -10.90 10.54 -0.94
N LEU A 126 -10.96 10.27 -2.25
CA LEU A 126 -12.21 10.13 -2.99
C LEU A 126 -13.03 8.93 -2.49
N ASP A 127 -12.38 7.80 -2.23
CA ASP A 127 -13.03 6.64 -1.62
C ASP A 127 -13.62 7.02 -0.25
N ALA A 128 -12.83 7.69 0.60
CA ALA A 128 -13.26 8.10 1.92
C ALA A 128 -14.44 9.09 1.88
N ALA A 129 -14.38 10.09 0.99
CA ALA A 129 -15.44 11.08 0.79
C ALA A 129 -16.73 10.44 0.25
N THR A 130 -16.61 9.50 -0.69
CA THR A 130 -17.76 8.76 -1.25
C THR A 130 -18.46 7.94 -0.17
N TYR A 131 -17.68 7.33 0.74
CA TYR A 131 -18.24 6.59 1.88
C TYR A 131 -18.94 7.52 2.88
N ALA A 132 -18.33 8.66 3.24
CA ALA A 132 -18.93 9.64 4.14
C ALA A 132 -20.26 10.21 3.58
N CYS A 133 -20.30 10.49 2.27
CA CYS A 133 -21.50 10.96 1.58
C CYS A 133 -22.61 9.90 1.59
N ARG A 134 -22.29 8.62 1.32
CA ARG A 134 -23.26 7.52 1.37
C ARG A 134 -23.81 7.24 2.76
N SER A 135 -23.03 7.45 3.83
CA SER A 135 -23.55 7.31 5.19
C SER A 135 -24.55 8.42 5.53
N SER A 136 -24.32 9.65 5.06
CA SER A 136 -25.22 10.79 5.30
C SER A 136 -26.56 10.70 4.55
N LEU A 137 -26.64 9.91 3.46
CA LEU A 137 -27.87 9.70 2.69
C LEU A 137 -28.78 8.58 3.23
N LYS A 138 -28.33 7.87 4.27
CA LYS A 138 -29.07 6.76 4.90
C LYS A 138 -29.68 7.13 6.27
N GLU A 139 -29.43 8.36 6.73
CA GLU A 139 -30.12 9.01 7.85
C GLU A 139 -31.23 9.91 7.30
#